data_AF-A0A6J6NIE5-F1
#
_entry.id   AF-A0A6J6NIE5-F1
#
_cell.length_a   1.000
_cell.length_b   1.000
_cell.length_c   1.000
_cell.angle_alpha   90.00
_cell.angle_beta   90.00
_cell.angle_gamma   90.00
#
_symmetry.space_group_name_H-M   'P 1'
#
loop_
_entity.id
_entity.type
_entity.pdbx_description
1 polymer ?
#
loop_
_entity_poly.entity_id
_entity_poly.type
_entity_poly.pdbx_seq_one_letter_code
_entity_poly.pdbx_strand_id
1 'polypeptide(L)'
;MARIKKLPKFVKLIKPEKVVKAKFDVKAFAEVAAKAAALPDELGQYKNHIEEGEGITTYFWESKKLGYGDWRWAVTVYQHDPASEPSLCEVVMVPGDDALIAPNWVPWAERLADYQALQIELEKQAALDAAEAAVETDSEEELAVADLEEGEDAKN
;
A
#
# COMPACT_ATOMS: atom_id res chain seq x y z
N MET A 1 -64.25 -17.01 -13.25
CA MET A 1 -63.60 -17.05 -14.58
C MET A 1 -63.09 -15.66 -14.93
N ALA A 2 -61.77 -15.42 -14.90
CA ALA A 2 -61.20 -14.11 -15.23
C ALA A 2 -61.23 -13.87 -16.75
N ARG A 3 -61.91 -12.80 -17.19
CA ARG A 3 -61.98 -12.39 -18.60
C ARG A 3 -60.61 -11.86 -19.05
N ILE A 4 -59.97 -12.55 -19.98
CA ILE A 4 -58.73 -12.08 -20.63
C ILE A 4 -59.08 -10.86 -21.49
N LYS A 5 -58.72 -9.65 -21.03
CA LYS A 5 -58.86 -8.43 -21.82
C LYS A 5 -57.87 -8.49 -23.00
N LYS A 6 -58.39 -8.45 -24.22
CA LYS A 6 -57.57 -8.39 -25.45
C LYS A 6 -56.75 -7.10 -25.44
N LEU A 7 -55.42 -7.24 -25.48
CA LEU A 7 -54.50 -6.11 -25.51
C LEU A 7 -54.54 -5.41 -26.89
N PRO A 8 -54.30 -4.08 -26.95
CA PRO A 8 -54.22 -3.34 -28.21
C PRO A 8 -53.09 -3.86 -29.10
N LYS A 9 -53.25 -3.79 -30.43
CA LYS A 9 -52.30 -4.32 -31.43
C LYS A 9 -50.87 -3.73 -31.36
N PHE A 10 -50.68 -2.64 -30.64
CA PHE A 10 -49.37 -1.97 -30.47
C PHE A 10 -48.64 -2.36 -29.17
N VAL A 11 -49.26 -3.14 -28.28
CA VAL A 11 -48.63 -3.60 -27.03
C VAL A 11 -48.06 -5.00 -27.24
N LYS A 12 -46.73 -5.11 -27.29
CA LYS A 12 -46.05 -6.42 -27.25
C LYS A 12 -46.19 -7.01 -25.86
N LEU A 13 -46.81 -8.18 -25.77
CA LEU A 13 -46.85 -8.97 -24.54
C LEU A 13 -45.44 -9.53 -24.30
N ILE A 14 -44.66 -8.86 -23.46
CA ILE A 14 -43.41 -9.43 -22.93
C ILE A 14 -43.87 -10.45 -21.88
N LYS A 15 -43.65 -11.74 -22.16
CA LYS A 15 -43.89 -12.77 -21.15
C LYS A 15 -42.95 -12.48 -19.98
N PRO A 16 -43.45 -12.48 -18.73
CA PRO A 16 -42.56 -12.38 -17.59
C PRO A 16 -41.59 -13.55 -17.65
N GLU A 17 -40.31 -13.24 -17.50
CA GLU A 17 -39.28 -14.27 -17.41
C GLU A 17 -39.57 -15.14 -16.18
N LYS A 18 -39.36 -16.45 -16.31
CA LYS A 18 -39.60 -17.35 -15.18
C LYS A 18 -38.56 -17.04 -14.11
N VAL A 19 -39.02 -16.51 -12.97
CA VAL A 19 -38.19 -16.37 -11.78
C VAL A 19 -37.82 -17.77 -11.30
N VAL A 20 -36.57 -18.17 -11.53
CA VAL A 20 -36.01 -19.42 -11.03
C VAL A 20 -35.78 -19.24 -9.53
N LYS A 21 -36.26 -20.19 -8.71
CA LYS A 21 -36.01 -20.15 -7.27
C LYS A 21 -34.52 -20.39 -7.02
N ALA A 22 -33.92 -19.57 -6.15
CA ALA A 22 -32.55 -19.77 -5.70
C ALA A 22 -32.41 -21.14 -5.02
N LYS A 23 -31.57 -21.99 -5.58
CA LYS A 23 -31.25 -23.32 -5.05
C LYS A 23 -30.12 -23.26 -4.03
N PHE A 24 -29.19 -22.31 -4.21
CA PHE A 24 -27.99 -22.17 -3.41
C PHE A 24 -28.04 -20.92 -2.54
N ASP A 25 -27.50 -21.03 -1.32
CA ASP A 25 -27.22 -19.87 -0.47
C ASP A 25 -25.81 -19.36 -0.78
N VAL A 26 -25.74 -18.39 -1.70
CA VAL A 26 -24.49 -17.79 -2.18
C VAL A 26 -23.75 -17.06 -1.06
N LYS A 27 -24.50 -16.42 -0.14
CA LYS A 27 -23.90 -15.74 1.01
C LYS A 27 -23.26 -16.74 1.97
N ALA A 28 -23.91 -17.87 2.24
CA ALA A 28 -23.33 -18.92 3.07
C ALA A 28 -22.09 -19.54 2.41
N PHE A 29 -22.11 -19.76 1.09
CA PHE A 29 -20.94 -20.18 0.33
C PHE A 29 -19.77 -19.20 0.49
N ALA A 30 -20.04 -17.90 0.33
CA ALA A 30 -19.05 -16.85 0.51
C ALA A 30 -18.52 -16.79 1.97
N GLU A 31 -19.39 -16.98 2.97
CA GLU A 31 -18.99 -17.03 4.38
C GLU A 31 -18.06 -18.20 4.69
N VAL A 32 -18.30 -19.37 4.08
CA VAL A 32 -17.41 -20.54 4.19
C VAL A 32 -16.06 -20.24 3.57
N ALA A 33 -16.02 -19.60 2.39
CA ALA A 33 -14.77 -19.19 1.76
C ALA A 33 -14.00 -18.17 2.62
N ALA A 34 -14.68 -17.19 3.21
CA ALA A 34 -14.07 -16.23 4.13
C ALA A 34 -13.45 -16.92 5.35
N LYS A 35 -14.18 -17.86 5.98
CA LYS A 35 -13.70 -18.63 7.14
C LYS A 35 -12.53 -19.55 6.79
N ALA A 36 -12.44 -20.03 5.56
CA ALA A 36 -11.33 -20.85 5.10
C ALA A 36 -10.04 -20.03 4.89
N ALA A 37 -10.17 -18.74 4.53
CA ALA A 37 -9.03 -17.84 4.33
C ALA A 37 -8.56 -17.17 5.63
N ALA A 38 -9.49 -16.84 6.54
CA ALA A 38 -9.21 -16.20 7.81
C ALA A 38 -8.68 -17.21 8.85
N LEU A 39 -7.81 -16.77 9.77
CA LEU A 39 -7.54 -17.57 10.98
C LEU A 39 -8.81 -17.63 11.86
N PRO A 40 -8.88 -18.59 12.80
CA PRO A 40 -9.95 -18.60 13.80
C PRO A 40 -10.12 -17.23 14.45
N ASP A 41 -11.37 -16.79 14.59
CA ASP A 41 -11.78 -15.51 15.17
C ASP A 41 -11.36 -14.23 14.42
N GLU A 42 -10.66 -14.31 13.29
CA GLU A 42 -10.32 -13.13 12.45
C GLU A 42 -11.48 -12.65 11.55
N LEU A 43 -12.48 -13.49 11.32
CA LEU A 43 -13.69 -13.13 10.58
C LEU A 43 -14.73 -12.53 11.54
N GLY A 44 -15.09 -11.28 11.31
CA GLY A 44 -16.07 -10.56 12.12
C GLY A 44 -17.49 -10.60 11.55
N GLN A 45 -18.27 -9.59 11.90
CA GLN A 45 -19.68 -9.51 11.50
C GLN A 45 -19.82 -9.26 9.99
N TYR A 46 -20.87 -9.82 9.38
CA TYR A 46 -21.25 -9.47 8.02
C TYR A 46 -21.62 -7.98 7.94
N LYS A 47 -21.12 -7.28 6.90
CA LYS A 47 -21.35 -5.84 6.70
C LYS A 47 -22.38 -5.61 5.59
N ASN A 48 -22.03 -5.92 4.34
CA ASN A 48 -22.88 -5.71 3.17
C ASN A 48 -22.43 -6.59 2.00
N HIS A 49 -23.08 -6.42 0.85
CA HIS A 49 -22.62 -6.97 -0.43
C HIS A 49 -22.85 -5.94 -1.53
N ILE A 50 -22.13 -6.11 -2.64
CA ILE A 50 -22.27 -5.32 -3.86
C ILE A 50 -22.47 -6.30 -5.02
N GLU A 51 -23.51 -6.08 -5.81
CA GLU A 51 -23.72 -6.78 -7.08
C GLU A 51 -22.99 -6.00 -8.18
N GLU A 52 -21.97 -6.60 -8.78
CA GLU A 52 -21.15 -5.95 -9.81
C GLU A 52 -21.73 -6.16 -11.23
N GLY A 53 -22.71 -7.05 -11.36
CA GLY A 53 -23.38 -7.37 -12.61
C GLY A 53 -23.02 -8.76 -13.11
N GLU A 54 -23.79 -9.26 -14.08
CA GLU A 54 -23.55 -10.55 -14.75
C GLU A 54 -23.46 -11.76 -13.78
N GLY A 55 -24.11 -11.69 -12.61
CA GLY A 55 -24.05 -12.76 -11.61
C GLY A 55 -22.80 -12.72 -10.72
N ILE A 56 -22.03 -11.64 -10.75
CA ILE A 56 -20.92 -11.40 -9.83
C ILE A 56 -21.41 -10.61 -8.61
N THR A 57 -21.15 -11.14 -7.43
CA THR A 57 -21.48 -10.50 -6.15
C THR A 57 -20.30 -10.56 -5.19
N THR A 58 -19.94 -9.42 -4.65
CA THR A 58 -18.87 -9.27 -3.65
C THR A 58 -19.49 -9.07 -2.27
N TYR A 59 -19.22 -10.00 -1.35
CA TYR A 59 -19.72 -9.98 0.03
C TYR A 59 -18.63 -9.50 0.98
N PHE A 60 -19.01 -8.68 1.96
CA PHE A 60 -18.08 -8.07 2.90
C PHE A 60 -18.34 -8.49 4.36
N TRP A 61 -17.28 -8.83 5.07
CA TRP A 61 -17.26 -9.03 6.52
C TRP A 61 -16.20 -8.15 7.16
N GLU A 62 -16.44 -7.77 8.41
CA GLU A 62 -15.45 -7.12 9.25
C GLU A 62 -14.18 -7.97 9.41
N SER A 63 -13.01 -7.33 9.38
CA SER A 63 -11.78 -7.97 9.83
C SER A 63 -11.59 -7.76 11.33
N LYS A 64 -11.30 -8.84 12.05
CA LYS A 64 -10.81 -8.82 13.43
C LYS A 64 -9.31 -9.13 13.51
N LYS A 65 -8.63 -9.13 12.35
CA LYS A 65 -7.20 -9.40 12.26
C LYS A 65 -6.40 -8.27 12.90
N LEU A 66 -5.48 -8.62 13.80
CA LEU A 66 -4.63 -7.63 14.46
C LEU A 66 -3.79 -6.86 13.44
N GLY A 67 -3.78 -5.53 13.54
CA GLY A 67 -3.09 -4.63 12.60
C GLY A 67 -3.91 -4.24 11.37
N TYR A 68 -5.08 -4.84 11.17
CA TYR A 68 -6.00 -4.54 10.06
C TYR A 68 -7.33 -3.96 10.60
N GLY A 69 -7.24 -3.01 11.52
CA GLY A 69 -8.39 -2.29 12.07
C GLY A 69 -9.15 -1.56 10.97
N ASP A 70 -10.48 -1.70 10.96
CA ASP A 70 -11.39 -1.15 9.95
C ASP A 70 -11.20 -1.70 8.52
N TRP A 71 -10.39 -2.75 8.35
CA TRP A 71 -10.36 -3.52 7.09
C TRP A 71 -11.54 -4.49 7.01
N ARG A 72 -11.84 -4.94 5.80
CA ARG A 72 -12.94 -5.85 5.49
C ARG A 72 -12.44 -7.03 4.69
N TRP A 73 -12.92 -8.22 4.98
CA TRP A 73 -12.82 -9.37 4.09
C TRP A 73 -13.81 -9.20 2.95
N ALA A 74 -13.35 -9.20 1.71
CA ALA A 74 -14.15 -9.18 0.50
C ALA A 74 -14.10 -10.54 -0.17
N VAL A 75 -15.26 -11.14 -0.42
CA VAL A 75 -15.38 -12.43 -1.10
C VAL A 75 -16.22 -12.24 -2.34
N THR A 76 -15.58 -12.40 -3.49
CA THR A 76 -16.23 -12.25 -4.80
C THR A 76 -16.65 -13.63 -5.29
N VAL A 77 -17.93 -13.77 -5.58
CA VAL A 77 -18.54 -15.01 -6.05
C VAL A 77 -19.25 -14.76 -7.36
N TYR A 78 -19.08 -15.68 -8.31
CA TYR A 78 -19.82 -15.69 -9.56
C TYR A 78 -20.89 -16.78 -9.53
N GLN A 79 -22.10 -16.45 -9.98
CA GLN A 79 -23.18 -17.39 -10.21
C GLN A 79 -23.92 -17.03 -11.50
N HIS A 80 -23.87 -17.95 -12.48
CA HIS A 80 -24.51 -17.74 -13.78
C HIS A 80 -26.03 -17.54 -13.69
N ASP A 81 -26.71 -18.36 -12.88
CA ASP A 81 -28.15 -18.30 -12.63
C ASP A 81 -28.50 -18.89 -11.25
N PRO A 82 -29.70 -18.62 -10.68
CA PRO A 82 -30.06 -19.06 -9.32
C PRO A 82 -30.08 -20.58 -9.08
N ALA A 83 -30.10 -21.40 -10.14
CA ALA A 83 -30.04 -22.86 -10.09
C ALA A 83 -28.64 -23.42 -10.38
N SER A 84 -27.71 -22.60 -10.87
CA SER A 84 -26.30 -22.94 -11.09
C SER A 84 -25.50 -22.88 -9.79
N GLU A 85 -24.52 -23.77 -9.64
CA GLU A 85 -23.64 -23.79 -8.47
C GLU A 85 -22.71 -22.56 -8.49
N PRO A 86 -22.58 -21.81 -7.38
CA PRO A 86 -21.71 -20.64 -7.32
C PRO A 86 -20.23 -21.05 -7.37
N SER A 87 -19.40 -20.21 -7.99
CA SER A 87 -17.94 -20.36 -8.03
C SER A 87 -17.26 -19.19 -7.32
N LEU A 88 -16.23 -19.48 -6.53
CA LEU A 88 -15.41 -18.46 -5.87
C LEU A 88 -14.44 -17.83 -6.86
N CYS A 89 -14.44 -16.50 -6.96
CA CYS A 89 -13.47 -15.76 -7.78
C CYS A 89 -12.23 -15.43 -6.95
N GLU A 90 -12.41 -14.77 -5.81
CA GLU A 90 -11.32 -14.34 -4.93
C GLU A 90 -11.79 -14.12 -3.49
N VAL A 91 -10.82 -14.16 -2.58
CA VAL A 91 -10.96 -13.74 -1.18
C VAL A 91 -9.81 -12.79 -0.87
N VAL A 92 -10.12 -11.53 -0.65
CA VAL A 92 -9.13 -10.48 -0.42
C VAL A 92 -9.49 -9.65 0.80
N MET A 93 -8.52 -8.95 1.37
CA MET A 93 -8.78 -7.92 2.37
C MET A 93 -8.69 -6.54 1.73
N VAL A 94 -9.69 -5.72 1.95
CA VAL A 94 -9.75 -4.34 1.46
C VAL A 94 -9.85 -3.36 2.62
N PRO A 95 -9.23 -2.18 2.51
CA PRO A 95 -9.38 -1.13 3.52
C PRO A 95 -10.84 -0.64 3.57
N GLY A 96 -11.35 -0.45 4.79
CA GLY A 96 -12.56 0.34 5.02
C GLY A 96 -12.29 1.84 4.93
N ASP A 97 -13.34 2.62 5.13
CA ASP A 97 -13.28 4.07 4.97
C ASP A 97 -12.38 4.73 6.02
N ASP A 98 -12.30 4.13 7.21
CA ASP A 98 -11.47 4.57 8.35
C ASP A 98 -10.19 3.74 8.51
N ALA A 99 -9.90 2.83 7.56
CA ALA A 99 -8.75 1.95 7.67
C ALA A 99 -7.42 2.71 7.52
N LEU A 100 -6.45 2.34 8.36
CA LEU A 100 -5.09 2.84 8.22
C LEU A 100 -4.48 2.28 6.92
N ILE A 101 -4.30 3.16 5.94
CA ILE A 101 -3.65 2.83 4.66
C ILE A 101 -2.19 3.26 4.65
N ALA A 102 -1.40 2.58 3.82
CA ALA A 102 -0.01 2.95 3.61
C ALA A 102 0.09 4.35 2.97
N PRO A 103 1.13 5.14 3.30
CA PRO A 103 1.40 6.39 2.62
C PRO A 103 1.75 6.13 1.15
N ASN A 104 1.69 7.18 0.33
CA ASN A 104 2.11 7.11 -1.06
C ASN A 104 3.55 6.62 -1.17
N TRP A 105 3.81 5.76 -2.16
CA TRP A 105 5.14 5.25 -2.40
C TRP A 105 6.07 6.38 -2.86
N VAL A 106 7.21 6.49 -2.19
CA VAL A 106 8.29 7.42 -2.56
C VAL A 106 9.43 6.63 -3.22
N PRO A 107 9.94 7.06 -4.40
CA PRO A 107 11.11 6.48 -5.04
C PRO A 107 12.31 6.33 -4.12
N TRP A 108 13.07 5.26 -4.30
CA TRP A 108 14.23 4.99 -3.45
C TRP A 108 15.27 6.12 -3.49
N ALA A 109 15.54 6.68 -4.67
CA ALA A 109 16.49 7.78 -4.82
C ALA A 109 16.08 9.02 -4.01
N GLU A 110 14.78 9.33 -3.98
CA GLU A 110 14.25 10.47 -3.20
C GLU A 110 14.39 10.22 -1.69
N ARG A 111 14.23 8.98 -1.21
CA ARG A 111 14.47 8.64 0.20
C ARG A 111 15.93 8.83 0.63
N LEU A 112 16.87 8.81 -0.31
CA LEU A 112 18.30 8.98 -0.03
C LEU A 112 18.80 10.42 -0.11
N ALA A 113 17.96 11.37 -0.52
CA ALA A 113 18.38 12.74 -0.75
C ALA A 113 19.08 13.36 0.48
N ASP A 114 18.51 13.17 1.67
CA ASP A 114 19.07 13.69 2.92
C ASP A 114 20.43 13.06 3.26
N TYR A 115 20.56 11.74 3.02
CA TYR A 115 21.83 11.04 3.22
C TYR A 115 22.91 11.55 2.28
N GLN A 116 22.57 11.74 0.99
CA GLN A 116 23.49 12.26 -0.01
C GLN A 116 23.91 13.71 0.29
N ALA A 117 22.97 14.56 0.72
CA ALA A 117 23.26 15.93 1.12
C ALA A 117 24.22 15.96 2.33
N LEU A 118 24.02 15.07 3.30
CA LEU A 118 24.90 14.95 4.46
C LEU A 118 26.31 14.47 4.08
N GLN A 119 26.46 13.54 3.13
CA GLN A 119 27.77 13.12 2.62
C GLN A 119 28.52 14.28 1.96
N ILE A 120 27.84 15.04 1.11
CA ILE A 120 28.44 16.20 0.42
C ILE A 120 28.91 17.25 1.43
N GLU A 121 28.14 17.49 2.50
CA GLU A 121 28.53 18.46 3.53
C GLU A 121 29.72 17.99 4.36
N LEU A 122 29.75 16.70 4.72
CA LEU A 122 30.90 16.11 5.40
C LEU A 122 32.16 16.16 4.54
N GLU A 123 32.05 15.88 3.25
CA GLU A 123 33.16 15.98 2.30
C GLU A 123 33.68 17.43 2.18
N LYS A 124 32.78 18.42 2.15
CA LYS A 124 33.17 19.85 2.15
C LYS A 124 33.88 20.23 3.45
N GLN A 125 33.36 19.81 4.61
CA GLN A 125 33.99 20.12 5.89
C GLN A 125 35.38 19.50 5.98
N ALA A 126 35.53 18.23 5.60
CA ALA A 126 36.83 17.56 5.58
C ALA A 126 37.82 18.25 4.63
N ALA A 127 37.36 18.80 3.51
CA ALA A 127 38.20 19.58 2.60
C ALA A 127 38.63 20.94 3.20
N LEU A 128 37.73 21.60 3.94
CA LEU A 128 38.06 22.85 4.66
C LEU A 128 39.07 22.59 5.79
N ASP A 129 38.84 21.57 6.61
CA ASP A 129 39.74 21.17 7.70
C ASP A 129 41.14 20.80 7.16
N ALA A 130 41.19 20.09 6.03
CA ALA A 130 42.46 19.75 5.37
C ALA A 130 43.19 20.99 4.81
N ALA A 131 42.46 21.97 4.27
CA ALA A 131 43.03 23.22 3.81
C ALA A 131 43.54 24.09 4.98
N GLU A 132 42.80 24.17 6.08
CA GLU A 132 43.21 24.86 7.30
C GLU A 132 44.48 24.24 7.90
N ALA A 133 44.52 22.92 8.02
CA ALA A 133 45.70 22.21 8.52
C ALA A 133 46.96 22.46 7.68
N ALA A 134 46.82 22.60 6.35
CA ALA A 134 47.95 22.92 5.47
C ALA A 134 48.46 24.37 5.63
N VAL A 135 47.57 25.32 5.96
CA VAL A 135 47.94 26.72 6.22
C VAL A 135 48.67 26.86 7.56
N GLU A 136 48.29 26.08 8.59
CA GLU A 136 49.03 26.09 9.86
C GLU A 136 50.48 25.61 9.70
N THR A 137 50.74 24.59 8.87
CA THR A 137 52.10 24.06 8.66
C THR A 137 53.05 25.03 7.95
N ASP A 138 52.56 25.92 7.08
CA ASP A 138 53.38 26.91 6.36
C ASP A 138 53.83 28.07 7.28
N SER A 139 53.16 28.27 8.43
CA SER A 139 53.50 29.33 9.40
C SER A 139 54.58 28.94 10.42
N GLU A 140 54.90 27.64 10.53
CA GLU A 140 55.95 27.14 11.44
C GLU A 140 57.34 27.06 10.77
N GLU A 141 57.45 27.14 9.44
CA GLU A 141 58.74 27.07 8.72
C GLU A 141 59.44 28.44 8.52
N GLU A 142 58.77 29.57 8.76
CA GLU A 142 59.34 30.93 8.64
C GLU A 142 59.93 31.48 9.97
N LEU A 143 60.65 30.67 10.75
CA LEU A 143 61.41 31.15 11.92
C LEU A 143 62.84 30.62 12.05
N ALA A 144 63.39 29.99 11.01
CA ALA A 144 64.72 29.40 11.07
C ALA A 144 65.65 29.84 9.94
N VAL A 145 66.03 31.12 9.90
CA VAL A 145 67.41 31.56 9.54
C VAL A 145 67.56 33.08 9.75
N ALA A 146 68.14 33.47 10.89
CA ALA A 146 68.87 34.73 11.00
C ALA A 146 70.35 34.38 11.18
N ASP A 147 71.09 34.49 10.08
CA ASP A 147 72.54 34.43 9.99
C ASP A 147 73.23 35.26 11.10
N LEU A 148 74.17 34.63 11.80
CA LEU A 148 75.27 35.34 12.45
C LEU A 148 76.58 34.64 12.04
N GLU A 149 77.14 35.11 10.94
CA GLU A 149 78.52 34.83 10.53
C GLU A 149 79.54 35.35 11.57
N GLU A 150 80.56 34.50 11.76
CA GLU A 150 81.96 34.72 12.13
C GLU A 150 82.36 35.96 12.97
N GLY A 151 82.78 35.68 14.20
CA GLY A 151 83.68 36.53 14.99
C GLY A 151 85.04 35.84 15.18
N GLU A 152 85.95 36.18 14.29
CA GLU A 152 87.39 35.89 14.27
C GLU A 152 88.10 36.28 15.60
N ASP A 153 89.07 35.45 15.99
CA ASP A 153 90.25 35.68 16.85
C ASP A 153 90.27 36.81 17.90
N ALA A 154 90.50 36.43 19.17
CA ALA A 154 91.38 37.19 20.05
C ALA A 154 92.09 36.29 21.08
N LYS A 155 93.39 36.03 20.83
CA LYS A 155 94.37 35.67 21.85
C LYS A 155 94.48 36.81 22.89
N ASN A 156 94.41 36.50 24.18
CA ASN A 156 95.55 36.49 25.12
C ASN A 156 95.08 36.23 26.55
#